data_AF-A0A6F8YWQ5-F1
#
_entry.id   AF-A0A6F8YWQ5-F1
#
_cell.length_a   1.000
_cell.length_b   1.000
_cell.length_c   1.000
_cell.angle_alpha   90.00
_cell.angle_beta   90.00
_cell.angle_gamma   90.00
#
_symmetry.space_group_name_H-M   'P 1'
#
loop_
_entity.id
_entity.type
_entity.pdbx_description
1 polymer ?
#
loop_
_entity_poly.entity_id
_entity_poly.type
_entity_poly.pdbx_seq_one_letter_code
_entity_poly.pdbx_strand_id
1 'polypeptide(L)' 'MMPAGAVVRAALRAYDRDRGYVVPGLGNAVNAHLSPRRPRRLVTAIAKRVTRAVLDPA' A
#
# COMPACT_ATOMS: atom_id res chain seq x y z
N MET A 1 4.86 -7.92 -2.29
CA MET A 1 4.90 -6.65 -1.54
C MET A 1 6.31 -6.09 -1.67
N MET A 2 6.48 -4.81 -2.01
CA MET A 2 7.83 -4.23 -2.06
C MET A 2 8.36 -4.03 -0.64
N PRO A 3 9.63 -4.37 -0.34
CA PRO A 3 10.21 -4.11 0.96
C PRO A 3 10.33 -2.61 1.23
N ALA A 4 10.23 -2.20 2.50
CA ALA A 4 10.23 -0.78 2.89
C ALA A 4 11.42 0.02 2.29
N GLY A 5 12.62 -0.56 2.31
CA GLY A 5 13.80 0.07 1.73
C GLY A 5 13.71 0.32 0.21
N ALA A 6 13.00 -0.53 -0.53
CA ALA A 6 12.77 -0.31 -1.96
C ALA A 6 11.76 0.82 -2.22
N VAL A 7 10.75 0.97 -1.35
CA VAL A 7 9.79 2.08 -1.41
C VAL A 7 10.49 3.41 -1.14
N VAL A 8 11.32 3.48 -0.10
CA VAL A 8 12.08 4.70 0.25
C VAL A 8 13.03 5.11 -0.87
N ARG A 9 13.80 4.17 -1.45
CA ARG A 9 14.69 4.47 -2.58
C ARG A 9 13.92 4.99 -3.80
N ALA A 10 12.77 4.41 -4.11
CA ALA A 10 11.94 4.86 -5.22
C ALA A 10 11.37 6.26 -4.99
N ALA A 11 10.96 6.58 -3.76
CA ALA A 11 10.47 7.90 -3.38
C ALA A 11 11.56 8.98 -3.47
N LEU A 12 12.75 8.71 -2.92
CA LEU A 12 13.88 9.67 -2.97
C LEU A 12 14.30 9.98 -4.42
N ARG A 13 14.44 8.95 -5.27
CA ARG A 13 14.76 9.15 -6.70
C ARG A 13 13.70 9.95 -7.46
N ALA A 14 12.45 9.91 -7.02
CA ALA A 14 11.36 10.65 -7.62
C ALA A 14 11.35 12.10 -7.13
N TYR A 15 11.66 12.32 -5.85
CA TYR A 15 11.89 13.64 -5.27
C TYR A 15 13.03 14.37 -5.98
N ASP A 16 14.15 13.69 -6.25
CA ASP A 16 15.28 14.25 -7.03
C ASP A 16 14.87 14.67 -8.46
N ARG A 17 13.73 14.17 -8.97
CA ARG A 17 13.17 14.50 -10.28
C ARG A 17 11.93 15.38 -10.20
N ASP A 18 11.69 16.01 -9.05
CA ASP A 18 10.56 16.89 -8.79
C ASP A 18 9.18 16.23 -9.05
N ARG A 19 9.05 14.96 -8.69
CA ARG A 19 7.79 14.20 -8.78
C ARG A 19 7.13 14.13 -7.39
N GLY A 20 6.02 14.84 -7.20
CA GLY A 20 5.28 14.88 -5.93
C GLY A 20 4.38 13.68 -5.62
N TYR A 21 4.05 12.84 -6.60
CA TYR A 21 3.22 11.65 -6.40
C TYR A 21 3.85 10.42 -7.03
N VAL A 22 4.08 9.39 -6.22
CA VAL A 22 4.79 8.17 -6.63
C VAL A 22 4.07 6.97 -6.07
N VAL A 23 3.81 5.99 -6.93
CA VAL A 23 3.24 4.70 -6.53
C VAL A 23 4.23 3.59 -6.93
N PRO A 24 5.20 3.24 -6.06
CA PRO A 24 6.32 2.40 -6.46
C PRO A 24 5.91 0.96 -6.77
N GLY A 25 6.09 0.55 -8.02
CA GLY A 25 5.86 -0.83 -8.48
C GLY A 25 4.41 -1.15 -8.85
N LEU A 26 4.26 -2.19 -9.67
CA LEU A 26 2.99 -2.56 -10.30
C LEU A 26 1.87 -2.85 -9.29
N GLY A 27 2.21 -3.59 -8.22
CA GLY A 27 1.23 -3.94 -7.18
C GLY A 27 0.68 -2.74 -6.42
N ASN A 28 1.52 -1.75 -6.12
CA ASN A 28 1.07 -0.51 -5.48
C ASN A 28 0.26 0.34 -6.46
N ALA A 29 0.68 0.41 -7.73
CA ALA A 29 -0.05 1.15 -8.76
C ALA A 29 -1.47 0.61 -8.96
N VAL A 30 -1.59 -0.72 -9.07
CA VAL A 30 -2.88 -1.40 -9.16
C VAL A 30 -3.71 -1.17 -7.89
N ASN A 31 -3.12 -1.25 -6.70
CA ASN A 31 -3.84 -0.97 -5.46
C ASN A 31 -4.33 0.49 -5.38
N ALA A 32 -3.49 1.46 -5.72
CA ALA A 32 -3.85 2.87 -5.65
C ALA A 32 -5.01 3.21 -6.59
N HIS A 33 -5.02 2.65 -7.81
CA HIS A 33 -6.04 2.94 -8.82
C HIS A 33 -7.32 2.10 -8.65
N LEU A 34 -7.22 0.91 -8.07
CA LEU A 34 -8.38 0.05 -7.84
C LEU A 34 -8.98 0.18 -6.44
N SER A 35 -8.28 0.79 -5.48
CA SER A 35 -8.80 1.04 -4.12
C SER A 35 -10.15 1.77 -4.13
N PRO A 36 -10.36 2.84 -4.93
CA PRO A 36 -11.67 3.50 -5.00
C PRO A 36 -12.79 2.61 -5.55
N ARG A 37 -12.44 1.58 -6.32
CA ARG A 37 -13.38 0.65 -6.99
C ARG A 37 -13.60 -0.64 -6.19
N ARG A 38 -12.87 -0.88 -5.09
CA ARG A 38 -13.08 -2.09 -4.29
C ARG A 38 -14.34 -1.97 -3.46
N PRO A 39 -15.19 -3.02 -3.40
CA PRO A 39 -16.34 -3.05 -2.52
C PRO A 39 -15.91 -2.82 -1.06
N ARG A 40 -16.44 -1.78 -0.42
CA ARG A 40 -16.08 -1.39 0.95
C ARG A 40 -16.15 -2.57 1.93
N ARG A 41 -17.19 -3.42 1.80
CA ARG A 41 -17.36 -4.63 2.62
C ARG A 41 -16.17 -5.59 2.53
N LEU A 42 -15.62 -5.79 1.34
CA LEU A 42 -14.45 -6.65 1.13
C LEU A 42 -13.21 -6.06 1.81
N VAL A 43 -12.98 -4.75 1.65
CA VAL A 43 -11.85 -4.05 2.28
C VAL A 43 -11.95 -4.14 3.81
N THR A 44 -13.14 -3.90 4.38
CA THR A 44 -13.39 -4.02 5.81
C THR A 44 -13.16 -5.44 6.32
N ALA A 45 -13.58 -6.47 5.58
CA ALA A 45 -13.36 -7.86 5.97
C ALA A 45 -11.86 -8.22 5.99
N ILE A 46 -11.10 -7.78 4.99
CA ILE A 46 -9.65 -7.96 4.95
C ILE A 46 -8.98 -7.21 6.10
N ALA A 47 -9.34 -5.94 6.32
CA ALA A 47 -8.80 -5.14 7.41
C ALA A 47 -9.05 -5.80 8.77
N LYS A 48 -10.29 -6.22 9.04
CA LYS A 48 -10.66 -6.94 10.26
C LYS A 48 -9.85 -8.22 10.45
N ARG A 49 -9.63 -9.00 9.39
CA ARG A 49 -8.82 -10.24 9.47
C ARG A 49 -7.37 -9.95 9.83
N VAL A 50 -6.77 -8.92 9.24
CA VAL A 50 -5.36 -8.56 9.49
C VAL A 50 -5.17 -7.93 10.87
N THR A 51 -6.07 -7.04 11.29
CA THR A 51 -5.90 -6.29 12.54
C THR A 51 -6.36 -7.06 13.76
N ARG A 52 -7.33 -7.98 13.64
CA ARG A 52 -7.81 -8.76 14.79
C ARG A 52 -6.72 -9.64 15.42
N ALA A 53 -5.73 -10.07 14.63
CA ALA A 53 -4.56 -10.80 15.14
C ALA A 53 -3.72 -10.00 16.14
N VAL A 54 -3.83 -8.66 16.16
CA VAL A 54 -3.15 -7.81 17.16
C VAL A 54 -3.80 -7.91 18.54
N LEU A 55 -5.08 -8.26 18.62
CA LEU A 55 -5.82 -8.36 19.87
C LEU A 55 -5.62 -9.71 20.57
N ASP A 56 -5.23 -10.74 19.82
CA ASP A 56 -4.96 -12.09 20.31
C ASP A 56 -3.49 -12.48 20.00
N PRO A 57 -2.49 -11.79 20.59
CA PRO A 57 -1.10 -12.22 20.47
C PRO A 57 -0.93 -13.55 21.24
N ALA A 58 -0.42 -14.57 20.53
CA ALA A 58 -0.04 -15.85 21.14
C ALA A 58 1.04 -15.69 22.21
#